data_AF-A0A533XPN1-F1
#
_entry.id   AF-A0A533XPN1-F1
#
_cell.length_a   1.000
_cell.length_b   1.000
_cell.length_c   1.000
_cell.angle_alpha   90.00
_cell.angle_beta   90.00
_cell.angle_gamma   90.00
#
_symmetry.space_group_name_H-M   'P 1'
#
loop_
_entity.id
_entity.type
_entity.pdbx_description
1 polymer ?
#
loop_
_entity_poly.entity_id
_entity_poly.type
_entity_poly.pdbx_seq_one_letter_code
_entity_poly.pdbx_strand_id
1 'polypeptide(L)'
;MQAVNDALIEETELRLLLEGVRNCYGFDFRDYAPEPLKRRIWERVHAEGAQTLSGYQEKVLHEPTCMEHLLRALRDNETGLFDDPGFWLAFRRMVVPLLRTYPSIQIWVPECA
;
A
#
# COMPACT_ATOMS: atom_id res chain seq x y z
N MET A 1 -33.08 13.72 -3.30
CA MET A 1 -32.01 12.73 -3.16
C MET A 1 -30.79 13.33 -3.85
N GLN A 2 -29.81 13.83 -3.08
CA GLN A 2 -28.60 14.43 -3.69
C GLN A 2 -27.85 13.34 -4.47
N ALA A 3 -27.32 13.70 -5.64
CA ALA A 3 -26.42 12.84 -6.39
C ALA A 3 -25.23 12.50 -5.49
N VAL A 4 -25.08 11.22 -5.16
CA VAL A 4 -23.95 10.76 -4.36
C VAL A 4 -22.70 10.91 -5.23
N ASN A 5 -21.68 11.56 -4.70
CA ASN A 5 -20.42 11.79 -5.40
C ASN A 5 -19.67 10.46 -5.57
N ASP A 6 -19.21 10.15 -6.78
CA ASP A 6 -18.46 8.92 -7.09
C ASP A 6 -17.22 8.76 -6.19
N ALA A 7 -16.53 9.85 -5.86
CA ALA A 7 -15.38 9.82 -4.96
C ALA A 7 -15.75 9.38 -3.53
N LEU A 8 -16.94 9.78 -3.06
CA LEU A 8 -17.46 9.38 -1.74
C LEU A 8 -17.90 7.91 -1.74
N ILE A 9 -18.42 7.42 -2.87
CA ILE A 9 -18.75 6.00 -3.07
C ILE A 9 -17.46 5.19 -2.97
N GLU A 10 -16.44 5.54 -3.75
CA GLU A 10 -15.16 4.82 -3.75
C GLU A 10 -14.50 4.78 -2.36
N GLU A 11 -14.48 5.91 -1.65
CA GLU A 11 -13.95 5.95 -0.27
C GLU A 11 -14.74 5.05 0.68
N THR A 12 -16.07 4.99 0.51
CA THR A 12 -16.93 4.12 1.30
C THR A 12 -16.67 2.65 0.99
N GLU A 13 -16.60 2.27 -0.29
CA GLU A 13 -16.32 0.90 -0.72
C GLU A 13 -14.93 0.43 -0.25
N LEU A 14 -13.92 1.30 -0.34
CA LEU A 14 -12.59 1.02 0.15
C LEU A 14 -12.61 0.71 1.65
N ARG A 15 -13.28 1.56 2.45
CA ARG A 15 -13.41 1.35 3.89
C ARG A 15 -14.11 0.03 4.21
N LEU A 16 -15.19 -0.30 3.50
CA LEU A 16 -15.93 -1.54 3.68
C LEU A 16 -15.08 -2.77 3.34
N LEU A 17 -14.28 -2.71 2.27
CA LEU A 17 -13.33 -3.76 1.92
C LEU A 17 -12.32 -3.99 3.05
N LEU A 18 -11.69 -2.91 3.54
CA LEU A 18 -10.69 -3.01 4.61
C LEU A 18 -11.29 -3.54 5.92
N GLU A 19 -12.49 -3.09 6.28
CA GLU A 19 -13.22 -3.62 7.45
C GLU A 19 -13.59 -5.09 7.28
N GLY A 20 -14.06 -5.49 6.09
CA GLY A 20 -14.37 -6.88 5.77
C GLY A 20 -13.15 -7.79 5.89
N VAL A 21 -12.01 -7.36 5.34
CA VAL A 21 -10.73 -8.07 5.44
C VAL A 21 -10.30 -8.23 6.90
N ARG A 22 -10.40 -7.18 7.70
CA ARG A 22 -10.07 -7.25 9.13
C ARG A 22 -10.99 -8.23 9.87
N ASN A 23 -12.29 -8.19 9.62
CA ASN A 23 -13.25 -9.00 10.36
C ASN A 23 -13.20 -10.48 9.96
N CYS A 24 -12.96 -10.79 8.67
CA CYS A 24 -12.93 -12.17 8.18
C CYS A 24 -11.55 -12.82 8.28
N TYR A 25 -10.47 -12.06 8.09
CA TYR A 25 -9.11 -12.59 7.99
C TYR A 25 -8.13 -12.04 9.05
N GLY A 26 -8.52 -11.03 9.83
CA GLY A 26 -7.69 -10.49 10.92
C GLY A 26 -6.57 -9.55 10.49
N PHE A 27 -6.47 -9.17 9.22
CA PHE A 27 -5.46 -8.23 8.72
C PHE A 27 -5.97 -6.79 8.77
N ASP A 28 -5.15 -5.86 9.28
CA ASP A 28 -5.47 -4.44 9.35
C ASP A 28 -4.53 -3.62 8.45
N PHE A 29 -5.11 -2.90 7.49
CA PHE A 29 -4.39 -2.05 6.54
C PHE A 29 -4.82 -0.58 6.63
N ARG A 30 -5.60 -0.19 7.65
CA ARG A 30 -6.17 1.16 7.76
C ARG A 30 -5.14 2.24 8.07
N ASP A 31 -3.98 1.85 8.59
CA ASP A 31 -2.87 2.78 8.88
C ASP A 31 -1.96 3.04 7.66
N TYR A 32 -2.23 2.41 6.50
CA TYR A 32 -1.44 2.61 5.29
C TYR A 32 -1.78 3.94 4.61
N ALA A 33 -0.78 4.52 3.93
CA ALA A 33 -1.00 5.70 3.11
C ALA A 33 -2.07 5.42 2.03
N PRO A 34 -3.10 6.28 1.89
CA PRO A 34 -4.29 5.95 1.10
C PRO A 34 -4.02 5.85 -0.40
N GLU A 35 -3.12 6.67 -0.96
CA GLU A 35 -2.85 6.71 -2.41
C GLU A 35 -2.17 5.43 -2.94
N PRO A 36 -1.04 4.96 -2.37
CA PRO A 36 -0.43 3.68 -2.80
C PRO A 36 -1.36 2.49 -2.58
N LEU A 37 -2.12 2.51 -1.48
CA LEU A 37 -3.06 1.45 -1.12
C LEU A 37 -4.18 1.34 -2.16
N LYS A 38 -4.84 2.46 -2.47
CA LYS A 38 -5.90 2.53 -3.49
C LYS A 38 -5.41 2.02 -4.84
N ARG A 39 -4.23 2.47 -5.29
CA ARG A 39 -3.65 2.04 -6.56
C ARG A 39 -3.49 0.52 -6.64
N ARG A 40 -2.89 -0.10 -5.62
CA ARG A 40 -2.67 -1.56 -5.56
C ARG A 40 -3.99 -2.34 -5.54
N ILE A 41 -4.99 -1.83 -4.83
CA ILE A 41 -6.32 -2.47 -4.79
C ILE A 41 -6.99 -2.39 -6.16
N TRP A 42 -6.96 -1.24 -6.83
CA TRP A 42 -7.50 -1.09 -8.18
C TRP A 42 -6.81 -1.95 -9.22
N GLU A 43 -5.48 -2.10 -9.13
CA GLU A 43 -4.74 -3.05 -9.96
C GLU A 43 -5.27 -4.49 -9.79
N ARG A 44 -5.63 -4.89 -8.57
CA ARG A 44 -6.25 -6.20 -8.30
C ARG A 44 -7.68 -6.31 -8.78
N VAL A 45 -8.50 -5.28 -8.57
CA VAL A 45 -9.88 -5.20 -9.07
C VAL A 45 -9.91 -5.46 -10.58
N HIS A 46 -9.02 -4.81 -11.33
CA HIS A 46 -8.90 -5.00 -12.77
C HIS A 46 -8.34 -6.37 -13.15
N ALA A 47 -7.31 -6.87 -12.45
CA ALA A 47 -6.74 -8.19 -12.70
C ALA A 47 -7.76 -9.33 -12.50
N GLU A 48 -8.67 -9.16 -11.55
CA GLU A 48 -9.72 -10.13 -11.21
C GLU A 48 -11.02 -9.87 -12.01
N GLY A 49 -11.03 -8.90 -12.93
CA GLY A 49 -12.17 -8.61 -13.80
C GLY A 49 -13.39 -8.00 -13.08
N ALA A 50 -13.21 -7.41 -11.91
CA ALA A 50 -14.25 -6.67 -11.21
C ALA A 50 -14.36 -5.22 -11.75
N GLN A 51 -15.57 -4.67 -11.72
CA GLN A 51 -15.85 -3.31 -12.20
C GLN A 51 -15.87 -2.27 -11.07
N THR A 52 -16.05 -2.71 -9.82
CA THR A 52 -16.15 -1.87 -8.64
C THR A 52 -15.41 -2.52 -7.47
N LEU A 53 -15.06 -1.71 -6.45
CA LEU A 53 -14.47 -2.22 -5.22
C LEU A 53 -15.42 -3.16 -4.48
N SER A 54 -16.73 -2.88 -4.49
CA SER A 54 -17.73 -3.79 -3.91
C SER A 54 -17.78 -5.15 -4.62
N GLY A 55 -17.67 -5.17 -5.95
CA GLY A 55 -17.63 -6.42 -6.71
C GLY A 55 -16.35 -7.22 -6.45
N TYR A 56 -15.23 -6.53 -6.21
CA TYR A 56 -14.00 -7.19 -5.76
C TYR A 56 -14.10 -7.67 -4.31
N GLN A 57 -14.78 -6.94 -3.42
CA GLN A 57 -15.03 -7.34 -2.04
C GLN A 57 -15.80 -8.66 -1.97
N GLU A 58 -16.83 -8.86 -2.80
CA GLU A 58 -17.53 -10.14 -2.90
C GLU A 58 -16.55 -11.29 -3.15
N LYS A 59 -15.67 -11.15 -4.15
CA LYS A 59 -14.65 -12.15 -4.47
C LYS A 59 -13.69 -12.38 -3.31
N VAL A 60 -13.16 -11.32 -2.70
CA VAL A 60 -12.23 -11.43 -1.56
C VAL A 60 -12.85 -12.16 -0.36
N LEU A 61 -14.14 -11.96 -0.10
CA LEU A 61 -14.84 -12.58 1.03
C LEU A 61 -15.25 -14.03 0.77
N HIS A 62 -15.45 -14.43 -0.49
CA HIS A 62 -15.96 -15.75 -0.85
C HIS A 62 -14.91 -16.67 -1.50
N GLU A 63 -13.86 -16.11 -2.09
CA GLU A 63 -12.80 -16.83 -2.78
C GLU A 63 -11.44 -16.62 -2.07
N PRO A 64 -10.92 -17.64 -1.36
CA PRO A 64 -9.66 -17.51 -0.63
C PRO A 64 -8.47 -17.11 -1.51
N THR A 65 -8.47 -17.53 -2.78
CA THR A 65 -7.43 -17.18 -3.76
C THR A 65 -7.38 -15.67 -4.04
N CYS A 66 -8.53 -15.00 -4.12
CA CYS A 66 -8.58 -13.55 -4.29
C CYS A 66 -8.02 -12.83 -3.05
N MET A 67 -8.27 -13.36 -1.85
CA MET A 67 -7.67 -12.83 -0.63
C MET A 67 -6.14 -13.00 -0.61
N GLU A 68 -5.61 -14.15 -1.04
CA GLU A 68 -4.16 -14.36 -1.15
C GLU A 68 -3.52 -13.37 -2.14
N HIS A 69 -4.16 -13.14 -3.28
CA HIS A 69 -3.72 -12.15 -4.27
C HIS A 69 -3.74 -10.72 -3.70
N LEU A 70 -4.78 -10.36 -2.95
CA LEU A 70 -4.86 -9.07 -2.26
C LEU A 70 -3.72 -8.92 -1.26
N LEU A 71 -3.52 -9.91 -0.39
CA LEU A 71 -2.46 -9.88 0.62
C LEU A 71 -1.08 -9.72 0.00
N ARG A 72 -0.81 -10.42 -1.10
CA ARG A 72 0.46 -10.29 -1.82
C ARG A 72 0.64 -8.88 -2.37
N ALA A 73 -0.39 -8.34 -3.04
CA ALA A 73 -0.35 -6.99 -3.59
C ALA A 73 -0.12 -5.92 -2.51
N LEU A 74 -0.71 -6.10 -1.32
CA LEU A 74 -0.56 -5.15 -0.22
C LEU A 74 0.78 -5.30 0.51
N ARG A 75 1.32 -6.52 0.59
CA ARG A 75 2.63 -6.81 1.20
C ARG A 75 3.82 -6.41 0.34
N ASP A 76 3.66 -6.42 -0.98
CA ASP A 76 4.71 -6.03 -1.92
C ASP A 76 4.93 -4.51 -1.84
N ASN A 77 5.58 -4.06 -0.77
CA ASN A 77 6.34 -2.83 -0.78
C ASN A 77 7.50 -3.06 -1.74
N GLU A 78 7.30 -2.76 -3.02
CA GLU A 78 8.41 -2.52 -3.93
C GLU A 78 9.19 -1.32 -3.40
N THR A 79 10.08 -1.58 -2.44
CA THR A 79 11.19 -0.69 -2.17
C THR A 79 12.28 -1.06 -3.19
N GLY A 80 12.30 -0.36 -4.33
CA GLY A 80 13.41 -0.41 -5.24
C GLY A 80 14.68 0.21 -4.63
N LEU A 81 15.83 -0.05 -5.25
CA LEU A 81 17.03 0.65 -4.87
C LEU A 81 16.87 2.14 -5.19
N PHE A 82 16.97 2.98 -4.16
CA PHE A 82 16.93 4.44 -4.26
C PHE A 82 15.58 5.07 -4.64
N ASP A 83 14.46 4.53 -4.14
CA ASP A 83 13.09 4.95 -4.50
C ASP A 83 12.74 6.42 -4.28
N ASP A 84 13.49 7.11 -3.42
CA ASP A 84 13.40 8.56 -3.27
C ASP A 84 14.70 9.24 -3.76
N PRO A 85 14.78 9.58 -5.06
CA PRO A 85 15.95 10.25 -5.62
C PRO A 85 16.30 11.56 -4.91
N GLY A 86 15.30 12.28 -4.39
CA GLY A 86 15.47 13.56 -3.70
C GLY A 86 16.17 13.35 -2.35
N PHE A 87 15.66 12.41 -1.55
CA PHE A 87 16.29 12.00 -0.30
C PHE A 87 17.74 11.53 -0.53
N TRP A 88 17.97 10.62 -1.47
CA TRP A 88 19.30 10.08 -1.69
C TRP A 88 20.29 11.10 -2.24
N LEU A 89 19.84 12.06 -3.06
CA LEU A 89 20.66 13.20 -3.48
C LEU A 89 21.03 14.10 -2.31
N ALA A 90 20.07 14.42 -1.45
CA ALA A 90 20.29 15.22 -0.24
C ALA A 90 21.25 14.49 0.73
N PHE A 91 21.00 13.20 1.00
CA PHE A 91 21.86 12.35 1.82
C PHE A 91 23.30 12.35 1.30
N ARG A 92 23.49 12.17 -0.01
CA ARG A 92 24.83 12.19 -0.63
C ARG A 92 25.52 13.55 -0.53
N ARG A 93 24.79 14.65 -0.65
CA ARG A 93 25.38 16.01 -0.65
C ARG A 93 25.62 16.54 0.76
N MET A 94 24.77 16.19 1.72
CA MET A 94 24.74 16.81 3.04
C MET A 94 25.30 15.88 4.12
N VAL A 95 24.94 14.59 4.08
CA VAL A 95 25.25 13.64 5.16
C VAL A 95 26.57 12.91 4.89
N VAL A 96 26.78 12.40 3.68
CA VAL A 96 28.00 11.64 3.34
C VAL A 96 29.30 12.43 3.58
N PRO A 97 29.42 13.74 3.29
CA PRO A 97 30.64 14.49 3.60
C PRO A 97 30.95 14.53 5.10
N LEU A 98 29.91 14.62 5.94
CA LEU A 98 30.06 14.59 7.39
C LEU A 98 30.46 13.19 7.86
N LEU A 99 29.86 12.13 7.32
CA LEU A 99 30.19 10.75 7.71
C LEU A 99 31.65 10.40 7.38
N ARG A 100 32.21 10.95 6.29
CA ARG A 100 33.61 10.74 5.88
C ARG A 100 34.65 11.29 6.87
N THR A 101 34.27 12.14 7.83
CA THR A 101 35.19 12.63 8.85
C THR A 101 35.42 11.62 9.98
N TYR A 102 34.60 10.57 10.06
CA TYR A 102 34.72 9.51 11.05
C TYR A 102 35.50 8.31 10.50
N PRO A 103 36.35 7.67 11.33
CA PRO A 103 37.18 6.53 10.91
C PRO A 103 36.36 5.25 10.61
N SER A 104 35.15 5.13 11.15
CA SER A 104 34.21 4.03 10.88
C SER A 104 32.77 4.53 11.00
N ILE A 105 31.88 4.03 10.15
CA ILE A 105 30.47 4.42 10.11
C ILE A 105 29.61 3.18 10.31
N GLN A 106 28.64 3.24 11.22
CA GLN A 106 27.59 2.24 11.39
C GLN A 106 26.24 2.92 11.10
N ILE A 107 25.45 2.33 10.21
CA ILE A 107 24.13 2.84 9.83
C ILE A 107 23.11 1.77 10.23
N TRP A 108 22.11 2.18 10.98
CA TRP A 108 20.96 1.34 11.30
C TRP A 108 19.76 1.80 10.48
N VAL A 109 19.12 0.86 9.80
CA VAL A 109 17.90 1.08 9.02
C VAL A 109 16.79 0.25 9.69
N PRO A 110 15.88 0.89 10.44
CA PRO A 110 14.72 0.18 10.98
C PRO A 110 13.75 -0.20 9.85
N GLU A 111 13.05 -1.32 10.02
CA GLU A 111 12.02 -1.80 9.08
C GLU A 111 12.55 -1.96 7.64
N CYS A 112 13.69 -2.64 7.47
CA CYS A 112 14.17 -3.03 6.15
C CYS A 112 13.29 -4.15 5.57
N ALA A 113 12.84 -3.96 4.33
CA ALA A 113 12.13 -4.96 3.54
C ALA A 113 13.08 -6.06 3.05
#